data_AF-A0A7S3I4C5-F1
#
_entry.id   AF-A0A7S3I4C5-F1
#
_cell.length_a   1.000
_cell.length_b   1.000
_cell.length_c   1.000
_cell.angle_alpha   90.00
_cell.angle_beta   90.00
_cell.angle_gamma   90.00
#
_symmetry.space_group_name_H-M   'P 1'
#
loop_
_entity.id
_entity.type
_entity.pdbx_description
1 polymer ?
#
loop_
_entity_poly.entity_id
_entity_poly.type
_entity_poly.pdbx_seq_one_letter_code
_entity_poly.pdbx_strand_id
1 'polypeptide(L)'
;MRSQAEAESSEKLIFSESGLGEYFGARFALGLIEACSVNFQVPPSVIRALLSHVETAELGNDWHEAIKSQSSKALQSIRTEMVHEFVRVFKVQVPQEYFYELTQAELSSARYAEAAICIVNSKLFERFDCHELCLNLIDISRTHECKLLLNELESLRRPVIETLSTPKHAKTASKLLLDYKLDPQSFPSLMTIVARNSSIFFINRVLKNEDQ
;
A
#
# COMPACT_ATOMS: atom_id res chain seq x y z
N MET A 1 35.20 20.21 -37.48
CA MET A 1 34.40 18.99 -37.73
C MET A 1 35.17 17.73 -37.32
N ARG A 2 35.44 17.58 -36.02
CA ARG A 2 36.06 16.39 -35.40
C ARG A 2 35.45 16.16 -34.01
N SER A 3 34.13 16.09 -33.91
CA SER A 3 33.44 15.88 -32.62
C SER A 3 32.21 14.97 -32.69
N GLN A 4 32.11 14.12 -33.72
CA GLN A 4 31.02 13.13 -33.81
C GLN A 4 31.52 11.68 -33.83
N ALA A 5 32.84 11.44 -33.85
CA ALA A 5 33.40 10.08 -33.92
C ALA A 5 33.82 9.50 -32.56
N GLU A 6 33.80 10.29 -31.47
CA GLU A 6 34.17 9.81 -30.12
C GLU A 6 32.96 9.52 -29.22
N ALA A 7 31.73 9.83 -29.66
CA ALA A 7 30.51 9.57 -28.89
C ALA A 7 29.91 8.17 -29.12
N GLU A 8 30.37 7.43 -30.14
CA GLU A 8 29.83 6.09 -30.47
C GLU A 8 30.72 4.92 -29.96
N SER A 9 31.79 5.21 -29.20
CA SER A 9 32.77 4.19 -28.79
C SER A 9 32.58 3.63 -27.37
N SER A 10 31.50 3.97 -26.67
CA SER A 10 31.27 3.54 -25.28
C SER A 10 29.96 2.78 -25.08
N GLU A 11 29.68 1.75 -25.88
CA GLU A 11 28.66 0.74 -25.54
C GLU A 11 28.77 -0.50 -26.45
N LYS A 12 29.97 -1.08 -26.57
CA LYS A 12 30.08 -2.49 -27.01
C LYS A 12 30.20 -3.37 -25.78
N LEU A 13 29.07 -3.52 -25.10
CA LEU A 13 28.89 -4.64 -24.18
C LEU A 13 29.02 -5.93 -25.01
N ILE A 14 30.07 -6.69 -24.74
CA ILE A 14 30.29 -8.00 -25.34
C ILE A 14 29.36 -8.95 -24.59
N PHE A 15 28.23 -9.28 -25.20
CA PHE A 15 27.20 -10.10 -24.58
C PHE A 15 27.43 -11.59 -24.84
N SER A 16 27.23 -12.43 -23.82
CA SER A 16 26.98 -13.85 -24.00
C SER A 16 25.54 -14.05 -24.50
N GLU A 17 25.31 -15.01 -25.40
CA GLU A 17 23.97 -15.28 -25.97
C GLU A 17 22.91 -15.61 -24.90
N SER A 18 23.32 -16.17 -23.76
CA SER A 18 22.42 -16.45 -22.62
C SER A 18 21.98 -15.19 -21.86
N GLY A 19 22.86 -14.18 -21.72
CA GLY A 19 22.53 -12.96 -20.97
C GLY A 19 21.63 -11.98 -21.73
N LEU A 20 21.67 -12.01 -23.07
CA LEU A 20 20.80 -11.17 -23.90
C LEU A 20 19.31 -11.50 -23.68
N GLY A 21 18.96 -12.78 -23.57
CA GLY A 21 17.57 -13.22 -23.34
C GLY A 21 17.01 -12.70 -22.01
N GLU A 22 17.81 -12.75 -20.95
CA GLU A 22 17.42 -12.26 -19.62
C GLU A 22 17.26 -10.73 -19.60
N TYR A 23 18.15 -9.99 -20.26
CA TYR A 23 18.04 -8.54 -20.40
C TYR A 23 16.78 -8.12 -21.16
N PHE A 24 16.49 -8.76 -22.30
CA PHE A 24 15.27 -8.49 -23.05
C PHE A 24 14.02 -8.85 -22.25
N GLY A 25 14.06 -9.96 -21.50
CA GLY A 25 12.97 -10.37 -20.60
C GLY A 25 12.69 -9.31 -19.53
N ALA A 26 13.73 -8.82 -18.85
CA ALA A 26 13.60 -7.82 -17.80
C ALA A 26 13.13 -6.45 -18.34
N ARG A 27 13.67 -6.02 -19.49
CA ARG A 27 13.24 -4.78 -20.16
C ARG A 27 11.80 -4.86 -20.65
N PHE A 28 11.40 -6.01 -21.19
CA PHE A 28 10.03 -6.25 -21.61
C PHE A 28 9.08 -6.25 -20.41
N ALA A 29 9.44 -6.92 -19.32
CA ALA A 29 8.67 -6.92 -18.08
C ALA A 29 8.53 -5.50 -17.50
N LEU A 30 9.61 -4.71 -17.49
CA LEU A 30 9.57 -3.30 -17.08
C LEU A 30 8.58 -2.49 -17.92
N GLY A 31 8.66 -2.60 -19.26
CA GLY A 31 7.73 -1.91 -20.16
C GLY A 31 6.26 -2.34 -19.97
N LEU A 32 6.02 -3.63 -19.69
CA LEU A 32 4.69 -4.13 -19.35
C LEU A 32 4.20 -3.58 -18.01
N ILE A 33 5.06 -3.55 -16.99
CA ILE A 33 4.73 -3.00 -15.67
C ILE A 33 4.36 -1.52 -15.78
N GLU A 34 5.12 -0.73 -16.55
CA GLU A 34 4.79 0.67 -16.84
C GLU A 34 3.44 0.82 -17.53
N ALA A 35 3.21 0.07 -18.62
CA ALA A 35 1.97 0.13 -19.38
C ALA A 35 0.74 -0.29 -18.53
N CYS A 36 0.89 -1.32 -17.72
CA CYS A 36 -0.15 -1.77 -16.77
C CYS A 36 -0.38 -0.73 -15.67
N SER A 37 0.66 -0.04 -15.21
CA SER A 37 0.54 0.97 -14.17
C SER A 37 -0.26 2.18 -14.63
N VAL A 38 -0.09 2.62 -15.88
CA VAL A 38 -0.85 3.74 -16.46
C VAL A 38 -2.32 3.39 -16.73
N ASN A 39 -2.62 2.12 -17.06
CA ASN A 39 -4.00 1.70 -17.33
C ASN A 39 -4.71 1.16 -16.08
N PHE A 40 -5.45 2.01 -15.37
CA PHE A 40 -6.21 1.67 -14.15
C PHE A 40 -7.21 0.50 -14.28
N GLN A 41 -7.60 0.09 -15.49
CA GLN A 41 -8.43 -1.11 -15.67
C GLN A 41 -7.68 -2.40 -15.36
N VAL A 42 -6.33 -2.37 -15.43
CA VAL A 42 -5.50 -3.52 -15.10
C VAL A 42 -5.49 -3.70 -13.57
N PRO A 43 -5.88 -4.89 -13.05
CA PRO A 43 -5.82 -5.16 -11.63
C PRO A 43 -4.38 -5.13 -11.08
N PRO A 44 -4.14 -4.63 -9.86
CA PRO A 44 -2.80 -4.64 -9.26
C PRO A 44 -2.18 -6.03 -9.14
N SER A 45 -2.99 -7.10 -9.06
CA SER A 45 -2.51 -8.49 -9.05
C SER A 45 -1.71 -8.87 -10.30
N VAL A 46 -2.01 -8.27 -11.45
CA VAL A 46 -1.26 -8.51 -12.70
C VAL A 46 0.13 -7.90 -12.58
N ILE A 47 0.24 -6.68 -12.05
CA ILE A 47 1.52 -6.01 -11.83
C ILE A 47 2.38 -6.79 -10.83
N ARG A 48 1.78 -7.28 -9.73
CA ARG A 48 2.48 -8.14 -8.76
C ARG A 48 2.98 -9.45 -9.37
N ALA A 49 2.17 -10.09 -10.24
CA ALA A 49 2.60 -11.30 -10.92
C ALA A 49 3.83 -11.03 -11.81
N LEU A 50 3.84 -9.91 -12.55
CA LEU A 50 4.99 -9.50 -13.34
C LEU A 50 6.22 -9.22 -12.47
N LEU A 51 6.05 -8.48 -11.36
CA LEU A 51 7.13 -8.20 -10.41
C LEU A 51 7.72 -9.47 -9.79
N SER A 52 6.86 -10.43 -9.41
CA SER A 52 7.30 -11.72 -8.88
C SER A 52 8.09 -12.53 -9.90
N HIS A 53 7.68 -12.53 -11.18
CA HIS A 53 8.44 -13.19 -12.23
C HIS A 53 9.83 -12.57 -12.42
N VAL A 54 9.93 -11.23 -12.38
CA VAL A 54 11.22 -10.53 -12.45
C VAL A 54 12.09 -10.86 -11.24
N GLU A 55 11.51 -10.95 -10.05
CA GLU A 55 12.25 -11.30 -8.83
C GLU A 55 12.84 -12.72 -8.88
N THR A 56 12.11 -13.68 -9.46
CA THR A 56 12.59 -15.06 -9.62
C THR A 56 13.59 -15.24 -10.74
N ALA A 57 13.65 -14.31 -11.70
CA ALA A 57 14.68 -14.30 -12.72
C ALA A 57 15.98 -13.81 -12.06
N GLU A 58 16.96 -14.70 -11.90
CA GLU A 58 18.28 -14.33 -11.38
C GLU A 58 18.99 -13.38 -12.36
N LEU A 59 18.70 -12.09 -12.27
CA LEU A 59 19.32 -11.07 -13.12
C LEU A 59 20.82 -11.03 -12.82
N GLY A 60 21.64 -11.44 -13.79
CA GLY A 60 23.10 -11.33 -13.71
C GLY A 60 23.57 -9.91 -13.39
N ASN A 61 24.72 -9.81 -12.69
CA ASN A 61 25.24 -8.56 -12.12
C ASN A 61 25.49 -7.44 -13.15
N ASP A 62 25.82 -7.78 -14.40
CA ASP A 62 26.20 -6.80 -15.42
C ASP A 62 25.01 -6.02 -16.01
N TRP A 63 23.80 -6.59 -15.93
CA TRP A 63 22.56 -5.97 -16.46
C TRP A 63 21.90 -5.01 -15.48
N HIS A 64 22.31 -5.08 -14.22
CA HIS A 64 21.67 -4.37 -13.12
C HIS A 64 21.71 -2.85 -13.34
N GLU A 65 22.77 -2.29 -13.90
CA GLU A 65 22.93 -0.83 -13.98
C GLU A 65 22.05 -0.19 -15.06
N ALA A 66 21.99 -0.79 -16.26
CA ALA A 66 21.13 -0.31 -17.35
C ALA A 66 19.64 -0.42 -16.99
N ILE A 67 19.23 -1.57 -16.43
CA ILE A 67 17.85 -1.79 -15.98
C ILE A 67 17.52 -0.84 -14.83
N LYS A 68 18.41 -0.68 -13.84
CA LYS A 68 18.19 0.24 -12.71
C LYS A 68 18.04 1.69 -13.16
N SER A 69 18.83 2.15 -14.13
CA SER A 69 18.69 3.49 -14.72
C SER A 69 17.33 3.67 -15.39
N GLN A 70 16.87 2.66 -16.14
CA GLN A 70 15.55 2.70 -16.77
C GLN A 70 14.42 2.65 -15.73
N SER A 71 14.50 1.75 -14.75
CA SER A 71 13.52 1.63 -13.65
C SER A 71 13.44 2.91 -12.81
N SER A 72 14.55 3.63 -12.65
CA SER A 72 14.55 4.93 -11.96
C SER A 72 13.73 5.99 -12.71
N LYS A 73 13.80 5.99 -14.05
CA LYS A 73 12.97 6.88 -14.89
C LYS A 73 11.50 6.47 -14.89
N ALA A 74 11.24 5.17 -14.83
CA ALA A 74 9.91 4.59 -14.80
C ALA A 74 9.13 4.89 -13.51
N LEU A 75 9.83 5.18 -12.41
CA LEU A 75 9.28 5.25 -11.05
C LEU A 75 8.02 6.12 -10.93
N GLN A 76 7.98 7.26 -11.64
CA GLN A 76 6.86 8.20 -11.61
C GLN A 76 5.58 7.68 -12.29
N SER A 77 5.72 6.68 -13.16
CA SER A 77 4.60 6.05 -13.88
C SER A 77 4.02 4.84 -13.13
N ILE A 78 4.73 4.35 -12.10
CA ILE A 78 4.29 3.20 -11.31
C ILE A 78 3.23 3.65 -10.32
N ARG A 79 2.16 2.84 -10.20
CA ARG A 79 1.09 3.13 -9.24
C ARG A 79 1.60 3.09 -7.81
N THR A 80 1.13 4.03 -6.98
CA THR A 80 1.60 4.23 -5.62
C THR A 80 1.60 2.96 -4.78
N GLU A 81 0.57 2.11 -4.90
CA GLU A 81 0.48 0.85 -4.17
C GLU A 81 1.54 -0.19 -4.56
N MET A 82 2.15 -0.06 -5.75
CA MET A 82 3.17 -0.97 -6.30
C MET A 82 4.60 -0.41 -6.20
N VAL A 83 4.76 0.90 -5.95
CA VAL A 83 6.07 1.57 -5.97
C VAL A 83 7.09 0.89 -5.06
N HIS A 84 6.71 0.53 -3.83
CA HIS A 84 7.66 -0.09 -2.90
C HIS A 84 8.12 -1.48 -3.35
N GLU A 85 7.20 -2.29 -3.88
CA GLU A 85 7.54 -3.62 -4.42
C GLU A 85 8.42 -3.48 -5.67
N PHE A 86 8.10 -2.52 -6.53
CA PHE A 86 8.92 -2.17 -7.70
C PHE A 86 10.35 -1.77 -7.30
N VAL A 87 10.50 -0.85 -6.34
CA VAL A 87 11.81 -0.40 -5.85
C VAL A 87 12.62 -1.56 -5.27
N ARG A 88 11.96 -2.46 -4.54
CA ARG A 88 12.57 -3.67 -3.97
C ARG A 88 13.06 -4.63 -5.06
N VAL A 89 12.21 -4.97 -6.02
CA VAL A 89 12.51 -5.95 -7.10
C VAL A 89 13.62 -5.43 -8.00
N PHE A 90 13.55 -4.17 -8.42
CA PHE A 90 14.56 -3.56 -9.31
C PHE A 90 15.76 -2.96 -8.57
N LYS A 91 15.80 -3.06 -7.23
CA LYS A 91 16.85 -2.51 -6.35
C LYS A 91 17.19 -1.05 -6.67
N VAL A 92 16.17 -0.25 -6.98
CA VAL A 92 16.31 1.17 -7.28
C VAL A 92 16.65 1.90 -5.99
N GLN A 93 17.63 2.81 -6.05
CA GLN A 93 17.92 3.66 -4.89
C GLN A 93 17.01 4.88 -4.96
N VAL A 94 16.08 4.96 -4.01
CA VAL A 94 15.12 6.05 -3.92
C VAL A 94 15.28 6.71 -2.55
N PRO A 95 15.45 8.04 -2.47
CA PRO A 95 15.56 8.73 -1.19
C PRO A 95 14.22 8.64 -0.43
N GLN A 96 14.29 8.65 0.90
CA GLN A 96 13.09 8.60 1.74
C GLN A 96 12.14 9.79 1.48
N GLU A 97 12.71 10.94 1.10
CA GLU A 97 11.96 12.16 0.75
C GLU A 97 10.96 11.93 -0.39
N TYR A 98 11.30 11.10 -1.37
CA TYR A 98 10.39 10.76 -2.47
C TYR A 98 9.11 10.09 -1.95
N PHE A 99 9.22 9.16 -0.99
CA PHE A 99 8.06 8.51 -0.40
C PHE A 99 7.25 9.45 0.47
N TYR A 100 7.90 10.42 1.11
CA TYR A 100 7.22 11.49 1.85
C TYR A 100 6.37 12.36 0.92
N GLU A 101 6.96 12.89 -0.16
CA GLU A 101 6.26 13.70 -1.17
C GLU A 101 5.11 12.92 -1.83
N LEU A 102 5.36 11.66 -2.18
CA LEU A 102 4.35 10.77 -2.74
C LEU A 102 3.17 10.59 -1.77
N THR A 103 3.46 10.26 -0.50
CA THR A 103 2.42 10.10 0.53
C THR A 103 1.62 11.40 0.72
N GLN A 104 2.29 12.55 0.73
CA GLN A 104 1.63 13.85 0.87
C GLN A 104 0.70 14.16 -0.31
N ALA A 105 1.10 13.82 -1.53
CA ALA A 105 0.26 13.96 -2.72
C ALA A 105 -0.98 13.04 -2.66
N GLU A 106 -0.83 11.82 -2.18
CA GLU A 106 -1.94 10.87 -1.97
C GLU A 106 -2.95 11.38 -0.94
N LEU A 107 -2.46 11.87 0.22
CA LEU A 107 -3.31 12.47 1.26
C LEU A 107 -4.06 13.69 0.74
N SER A 108 -3.38 14.57 -0.01
CA SER A 108 -4.00 15.75 -0.63
C SER A 108 -5.07 15.39 -1.66
N SER A 109 -4.96 14.20 -2.25
CA SER A 109 -5.93 13.66 -3.21
C SER A 109 -7.04 12.80 -2.56
N ALA A 110 -7.10 12.76 -1.22
CA ALA A 110 -8.00 11.89 -0.45
C ALA A 110 -7.86 10.38 -0.77
N ARG A 111 -6.69 9.95 -1.27
CA ARG A 111 -6.36 8.55 -1.54
C ARG A 111 -5.71 7.92 -0.30
N TYR A 112 -6.55 7.75 0.72
CA TYR A 112 -6.10 7.35 2.06
C TYR A 112 -5.53 5.93 2.12
N ALA A 113 -6.03 5.00 1.29
CA ALA A 113 -5.57 3.61 1.27
C ALA A 113 -4.13 3.52 0.75
N GLU A 114 -3.85 4.24 -0.33
CA GLU A 114 -2.55 4.34 -0.98
C GLU A 114 -1.54 5.04 -0.06
N ALA A 115 -1.95 6.13 0.58
CA ALA A 115 -1.14 6.81 1.60
C ALA A 115 -0.77 5.88 2.76
N ALA A 116 -1.74 5.10 3.29
CA ALA A 116 -1.50 4.16 4.38
C ALA A 116 -0.49 3.07 4.00
N ILE A 117 -0.62 2.49 2.80
CA ILE A 117 0.34 1.50 2.28
C ILE A 117 1.73 2.12 2.16
N CYS A 118 1.82 3.36 1.66
CA CYS A 118 3.10 4.06 1.52
C CYS A 118 3.77 4.31 2.88
N ILE A 119 2.99 4.75 3.88
CA ILE A 119 3.48 4.99 5.25
C ILE A 119 4.01 3.71 5.89
N VAL A 120 3.25 2.60 5.80
CA VAL A 120 3.65 1.31 6.38
C VAL A 120 4.93 0.81 5.73
N ASN A 121 4.99 0.80 4.39
CA ASN A 121 6.13 0.27 3.67
C ASN A 121 7.40 1.13 3.84
N SER A 122 7.24 2.45 3.89
CA SER A 122 8.35 3.41 3.98
C SER A 122 8.69 3.81 5.42
N LYS A 123 7.97 3.25 6.40
CA LYS A 123 8.11 3.51 7.85
C LYS A 123 8.03 5.01 8.21
N LEU A 124 7.11 5.74 7.59
CA LEU A 124 6.96 7.20 7.77
C LEU A 124 6.01 7.59 8.90
N PHE A 125 5.84 6.73 9.91
CA PHE A 125 4.81 6.88 10.95
C PHE A 125 4.89 8.19 11.74
N GLU A 126 6.09 8.69 12.02
CA GLU A 126 6.31 9.91 12.79
C GLU A 126 6.04 11.19 11.99
N ARG A 127 5.92 11.09 10.66
CA ARG A 127 5.79 12.22 9.74
C ARG A 127 4.33 12.57 9.42
N PHE A 128 3.40 11.68 9.73
CA PHE A 128 1.99 11.81 9.36
C PHE A 128 1.08 11.51 10.56
N ASP A 129 -0.07 12.19 10.62
CA ASP A 129 -1.10 11.88 11.60
C ASP A 129 -1.80 10.56 11.25
N CYS A 130 -1.26 9.48 11.80
CA CYS A 130 -1.80 8.14 11.59
C CYS A 130 -3.14 7.92 12.31
N HIS A 131 -3.48 8.75 13.32
CA HIS A 131 -4.77 8.66 14.01
C HIS A 131 -5.88 9.16 13.10
N GLU A 132 -5.74 10.37 12.56
CA GLU A 132 -6.70 10.94 11.61
C GLU A 132 -6.83 10.06 10.36
N LEU A 133 -5.71 9.57 9.83
CA LEU A 133 -5.72 8.66 8.69
C LEU A 133 -6.52 7.38 8.96
N CYS A 134 -6.41 6.79 10.16
CA CYS A 134 -7.19 5.61 10.53
C CYS A 134 -8.71 5.89 10.54
N LEU A 135 -9.13 7.05 11.02
CA LEU A 135 -10.53 7.45 11.03
C LEU A 135 -11.06 7.60 9.59
N ASN A 136 -10.31 8.33 8.75
CA ASN A 136 -10.63 8.52 7.34
C ASN A 136 -10.75 7.20 6.59
N LEU A 137 -9.83 6.25 6.82
CA LEU A 137 -9.88 4.91 6.24
C LEU A 137 -11.15 4.14 6.64
N ILE A 138 -11.56 4.24 7.90
CA ILE A 138 -12.78 3.56 8.38
C ILE A 138 -14.03 4.21 7.78
N ASP A 139 -14.05 5.52 7.64
CA ASP A 139 -15.14 6.25 6.99
C ASP A 139 -15.34 5.81 5.53
N ILE A 140 -14.26 5.54 4.80
CA ILE A 140 -14.32 4.99 3.44
C ILE A 140 -14.37 3.45 3.37
N SER A 141 -14.64 2.78 4.51
CA SER A 141 -14.74 1.31 4.61
C SER A 141 -13.47 0.53 4.25
N ARG A 142 -12.29 1.15 4.35
CA ARG A 142 -10.96 0.56 4.15
C ARG A 142 -10.36 0.08 5.47
N THR A 143 -11.08 -0.81 6.16
CA THR A 143 -10.67 -1.30 7.49
C THR A 143 -9.41 -2.17 7.44
N HIS A 144 -9.10 -2.80 6.30
CA HIS A 144 -7.91 -3.63 6.16
C HIS A 144 -6.62 -2.79 6.28
N GLU A 145 -6.55 -1.70 5.54
CA GLU A 145 -5.43 -0.76 5.52
C GLU A 145 -5.28 -0.04 6.87
N CYS A 146 -6.41 0.30 7.51
CA CYS A 146 -6.41 0.81 8.89
C CYS A 146 -5.75 -0.18 9.86
N LYS A 147 -6.06 -1.48 9.74
CA LYS A 147 -5.43 -2.51 10.57
C LYS A 147 -3.94 -2.66 10.31
N LEU A 148 -3.48 -2.48 9.06
CA LEU A 148 -2.04 -2.49 8.76
C LEU A 148 -1.31 -1.41 9.57
N LEU A 149 -1.86 -0.18 9.64
CA LEU A 149 -1.30 0.89 10.45
C LEU A 149 -1.34 0.57 11.95
N LEU A 150 -2.48 0.09 12.46
CA LEU A 150 -2.66 -0.23 13.88
C LEU A 150 -1.84 -1.44 14.36
N ASN A 151 -1.43 -2.33 13.45
CA ASN A 151 -0.54 -3.44 13.77
C ASN A 151 0.87 -2.92 14.09
N GLU A 152 1.37 -1.97 13.29
CA GLU A 152 2.67 -1.34 13.51
C GLU A 152 2.66 -0.33 14.67
N LEU A 153 1.55 0.39 14.86
CA LEU A 153 1.39 1.42 15.89
C LEU A 153 0.43 0.98 17.00
N GLU A 154 0.93 0.12 17.91
CA GLU A 154 0.12 -0.41 19.01
C GLU A 154 -0.46 0.68 19.92
N SER A 155 0.29 1.77 20.11
CA SER A 155 -0.11 2.93 20.91
C SER A 155 -1.36 3.63 20.38
N LEU A 156 -1.66 3.50 19.08
CA LEU A 156 -2.84 4.11 18.45
C LEU A 156 -4.11 3.26 18.57
N ARG A 157 -3.99 1.96 18.90
CA ARG A 157 -5.16 1.05 18.95
C ARG A 157 -6.25 1.57 19.87
N ARG A 158 -5.89 1.95 21.09
CA ARG A 158 -6.84 2.45 22.09
C ARG A 158 -7.44 3.83 21.70
N PRO A 159 -6.63 4.87 21.40
CA PRO A 159 -7.17 6.17 20.96
C PRO A 159 -8.09 6.11 19.74
N VAL A 160 -7.80 5.23 18.77
CA VAL A 160 -8.64 5.06 17.58
C VAL A 160 -9.97 4.39 17.97
N ILE A 161 -9.95 3.32 18.75
CA ILE A 161 -11.20 2.65 19.21
C ILE A 161 -12.05 3.57 20.08
N GLU A 162 -11.44 4.35 20.98
CA GLU A 162 -12.14 5.35 21.78
C GLU A 162 -12.84 6.39 20.88
N THR A 163 -12.16 6.89 19.86
CA THR A 163 -12.73 7.87 18.92
C THR A 163 -13.86 7.26 18.07
N LEU A 164 -13.73 5.98 17.69
CA LEU A 164 -14.74 5.24 16.94
C LEU A 164 -15.93 4.75 17.80
N SER A 165 -15.93 5.01 19.10
CA SER A 165 -17.00 4.62 20.03
C SER A 165 -18.25 5.49 19.86
N THR A 166 -18.72 5.61 18.62
CA THR A 166 -19.90 6.35 18.19
C THR A 166 -20.93 5.40 17.59
N PRO A 167 -22.23 5.77 17.55
CA PRO A 167 -23.26 4.91 16.97
C PRO A 167 -22.98 4.49 15.52
N LYS A 168 -22.34 5.37 14.72
CA LYS A 168 -21.99 5.12 13.32
C LYS A 168 -20.94 4.01 13.17
N HIS A 169 -19.92 3.99 14.03
CA HIS A 169 -18.77 3.09 13.90
C HIS A 169 -18.72 1.97 14.94
N ALA A 170 -19.71 1.87 15.83
CA ALA A 170 -19.72 0.93 16.95
C ALA A 170 -19.44 -0.54 16.55
N LYS A 171 -19.95 -0.99 15.40
CA LYS A 171 -19.67 -2.36 14.90
C LYS A 171 -18.21 -2.56 14.54
N THR A 172 -17.60 -1.61 13.84
CA THR A 172 -16.18 -1.65 13.47
C THR A 172 -15.30 -1.53 14.72
N ALA A 173 -15.61 -0.59 15.61
CA ALA A 173 -14.90 -0.41 16.88
C ALA A 173 -14.94 -1.69 17.75
N SER A 174 -16.11 -2.33 17.86
CA SER A 174 -16.25 -3.60 18.59
C SER A 174 -15.41 -4.72 17.97
N LYS A 175 -15.38 -4.80 16.64
CA LYS A 175 -14.55 -5.78 15.93
C LYS A 175 -13.06 -5.54 16.18
N LEU A 176 -12.60 -4.29 16.10
CA LEU A 176 -11.20 -3.94 16.39
C LEU A 176 -10.82 -4.25 17.85
N LEU A 177 -11.71 -3.96 18.80
CA LEU A 177 -11.51 -4.29 20.22
C LEU A 177 -11.27 -5.79 20.42
N LEU A 178 -12.09 -6.63 19.78
CA LEU A 178 -11.95 -8.09 19.82
C LEU A 178 -10.69 -8.57 19.10
N ASP A 179 -10.42 -8.06 17.90
CA ASP A 179 -9.26 -8.42 17.09
C ASP A 179 -7.93 -8.16 17.84
N TYR A 180 -7.87 -7.05 18.60
CA TYR A 180 -6.71 -6.66 19.39
C TYR A 180 -6.75 -7.14 20.85
N LYS A 181 -7.76 -7.94 21.23
CA LYS A 181 -7.92 -8.51 22.58
C LYS A 181 -7.83 -7.46 23.70
N LEU A 182 -8.35 -6.26 23.46
CA LEU A 182 -8.37 -5.21 24.47
C LEU A 182 -9.50 -5.46 25.47
N ASP A 183 -9.31 -5.01 26.71
CA ASP A 183 -10.32 -5.15 27.76
C ASP A 183 -11.57 -4.31 27.46
N PRO A 184 -12.77 -4.92 27.33
CA PRO A 184 -14.01 -4.19 27.06
C PRO A 184 -14.36 -3.15 28.13
N GLN A 185 -13.97 -3.36 29.39
CA GLN A 185 -14.27 -2.43 30.48
C GLN A 185 -13.54 -1.09 30.31
N SER A 186 -12.45 -1.08 29.53
CA SER A 186 -11.72 0.14 29.19
C SER A 186 -12.49 1.05 28.20
N PHE A 187 -13.60 0.59 27.61
CA PHE A 187 -14.37 1.32 26.59
C PHE A 187 -15.88 1.41 26.96
N PRO A 188 -16.25 2.11 28.05
CA PRO A 188 -17.63 2.16 28.55
C PRO A 188 -18.63 2.76 27.56
N SER A 189 -18.22 3.77 26.78
CA SER A 189 -19.05 4.38 25.74
C SER A 189 -19.43 3.36 24.66
N LEU A 190 -18.47 2.56 24.20
CA LEU A 190 -18.72 1.51 23.21
C LEU A 190 -19.65 0.45 23.77
N MET A 191 -19.42 -0.01 25.00
CA MET A 191 -20.24 -1.01 25.66
C MET A 191 -21.69 -0.56 25.81
N THR A 192 -21.92 0.70 26.16
CA THR A 192 -23.27 1.28 26.28
C THR A 192 -24.01 1.26 24.93
N ILE A 193 -23.32 1.61 23.84
CA ILE A 193 -23.90 1.61 22.49
C ILE A 193 -24.22 0.19 22.04
N VAL A 194 -23.28 -0.74 22.23
CA VAL A 194 -23.45 -2.15 21.85
C VAL A 194 -24.62 -2.77 22.62
N ALA A 195 -24.67 -2.58 23.94
CA ALA A 195 -25.77 -3.08 24.78
C ALA A 195 -27.12 -2.54 24.31
N ARG A 196 -27.23 -1.23 24.05
CA ARG A 196 -28.46 -0.61 23.53
C ARG A 196 -28.89 -1.21 22.19
N ASN A 197 -27.95 -1.38 21.26
CA ASN A 197 -28.24 -1.95 19.94
C ASN A 197 -28.69 -3.42 20.04
N SER A 198 -28.08 -4.20 20.92
CA SER A 198 -28.49 -5.58 21.19
C SER A 198 -29.88 -5.64 21.84
N SER A 199 -30.17 -4.80 22.84
CA SER A 199 -31.50 -4.75 23.48
C SER A 199 -32.61 -4.41 22.48
N ILE A 200 -32.38 -3.42 21.61
CA ILE A 200 -33.33 -3.05 20.55
C ILE A 200 -33.57 -4.23 19.59
N PHE A 201 -32.53 -4.97 19.22
CA PHE A 201 -32.66 -6.16 18.39
C PHE A 201 -33.53 -7.24 19.05
N PHE A 202 -33.31 -7.52 20.33
CA PHE A 202 -34.11 -8.50 21.07
C PHE A 202 -35.59 -8.07 21.21
N ILE A 203 -35.85 -6.82 21.57
CA ILE A 203 -37.22 -6.29 21.70
C ILE A 203 -37.96 -6.39 20.36
N ASN A 204 -37.35 -5.95 19.26
CA ASN A 204 -37.97 -6.00 17.94
C ASN A 204 -38.26 -7.43 17.47
N ARG A 205 -37.43 -8.40 17.87
CA ARG A 205 -37.66 -9.81 17.55
C ARG A 205 -38.85 -10.39 18.32
N VAL A 206 -38.99 -10.04 19.60
CA VAL A 206 -40.12 -10.47 20.42
C VAL A 206 -41.42 -9.88 19.90
N LEU A 207 -41.47 -8.57 19.68
CA LEU A 207 -42.68 -7.89 19.19
C LEU A 207 -43.12 -8.39 17.80
N LYS A 208 -42.18 -8.64 16.87
CA LYS A 208 -42.52 -9.18 15.55
C LYS A 208 -42.97 -10.64 15.57
N ASN A 209 -42.62 -11.39 16.60
CA ASN A 209 -43.06 -12.76 16.76
C ASN A 209 -44.45 -12.87 17.41
N GLU A 210 -44.99 -11.78 17.98
CA GLU A 210 -46.35 -11.74 18.54
C GLU A 210 -47.43 -11.42 17.49
N ASP A 211 -47.04 -10.91 16.32
CA ASP A 211 -47.93 -10.56 15.20
C ASP A 211 -48.06 -11.68 14.12
N GLN A 212 -47.57 -12.90 14.39
CA GLN A 212 -47.71 -14.10 13.53
C GLN A 212 -48.50 -15.21 14.23
#